data_AF-A0A7K4D950-F1
#
_entry.id   AF-A0A7K4D950-F1
#
_cell.length_a   1.000
_cell.length_b   1.000
_cell.length_c   1.000
_cell.angle_alpha   90.00
_cell.angle_beta   90.00
_cell.angle_gamma   90.00
#
_symmetry.space_group_name_H-M   'P 1'
#
loop_
_entity.id
_entity.type
_entity.pdbx_description
1 polymer ?
#
loop_
_entity_poly.entity_id
_entity_poly.type
_entity_poly.pdbx_seq_one_letter_code
_entity_poly.pdbx_strand_id
1 'polypeptide(L)'
;MKETNKYERYGFDWRGIHKDTGTTYDSRGFDKNGIHNKTKHKYDLEGYNRDGFDISGFDREGFDLLGFDKEGYNREGYNRNGFNREGVHKDTNTKFNLEGYDCYGYNEDGFNKKGIHKETQTKFDPEGYNSEGCDVRGFDRNGIHHLTWDVFDLLGLDKNGNKIAPPVEDLSKIVGAEASKTKIKKQQINLKPIKNKKIPKRKKGQEVIEKFI
;
A
#
# COMPACT_ATOMS: atom_id res chain seq x y z
N MET A 1 28.85 -1.70 -47.15
CA MET A 1 27.83 -0.66 -47.40
C MET A 1 26.74 -0.86 -46.35
N LYS A 2 26.55 0.10 -45.44
CA LYS A 2 25.42 0.03 -44.50
C LYS A 2 24.17 0.29 -45.31
N GLU A 3 23.26 -0.68 -45.41
CA GLU A 3 21.92 -0.45 -45.94
C GLU A 3 21.30 0.67 -45.11
N THR A 4 21.28 1.87 -45.68
CA THR A 4 20.55 3.00 -45.11
C THR A 4 19.09 2.59 -45.10
N ASN A 5 18.52 2.44 -43.91
CA ASN A 5 17.13 2.07 -43.73
C ASN A 5 16.27 3.08 -44.53
N LYS A 6 15.79 2.67 -45.71
CA LYS A 6 15.14 3.55 -46.70
C LYS A 6 13.78 4.07 -46.21
N TYR A 7 13.26 3.45 -45.16
CA TYR A 7 11.95 3.67 -44.61
C TYR A 7 12.07 4.18 -43.16
N GLU A 8 11.28 5.20 -42.86
CA GLU A 8 11.08 5.79 -41.54
C GLU A 8 10.22 4.87 -40.65
N ARG A 9 9.99 5.31 -39.40
CA ARG A 9 9.06 4.66 -38.48
C ARG A 9 7.70 4.50 -39.17
N TYR A 10 7.06 3.33 -39.02
CA TYR A 10 5.81 2.96 -39.69
C TYR A 10 5.90 2.71 -41.21
N GLY A 11 7.10 2.48 -41.77
CA GLY A 11 7.23 1.90 -43.11
C GLY A 11 7.05 2.87 -44.27
N PHE A 12 7.07 4.18 -44.02
CA PHE A 12 7.02 5.22 -45.06
C PHE A 12 8.42 5.61 -45.51
N ASP A 13 8.63 5.80 -46.81
CA ASP A 13 9.86 6.42 -47.31
C ASP A 13 9.86 7.94 -47.09
N TRP A 14 10.98 8.61 -47.39
CA TRP A 14 11.10 10.06 -47.26
C TRP A 14 10.08 10.85 -48.12
N ARG A 15 9.53 10.23 -49.18
CA ARG A 15 8.49 10.80 -50.03
C ARG A 15 7.10 10.61 -49.43
N GLY A 16 6.97 9.85 -48.35
CA GLY A 16 5.72 9.52 -47.70
C GLY A 16 4.98 8.35 -48.33
N ILE A 17 5.64 7.52 -49.13
CA ILE A 17 5.07 6.30 -49.72
C ILE A 17 5.33 5.11 -48.81
N HIS A 18 4.25 4.41 -48.43
CA HIS A 18 4.32 3.22 -47.59
C HIS A 18 4.85 2.02 -48.38
N LYS A 19 5.83 1.31 -47.82
CA LYS A 19 6.53 0.20 -48.46
C LYS A 19 5.58 -0.92 -48.95
N ASP A 20 4.52 -1.20 -48.20
CA ASP A 20 3.64 -2.36 -48.47
C ASP A 20 2.46 -2.01 -49.38
N THR A 21 1.94 -0.78 -49.32
CA THR A 21 0.76 -0.39 -50.12
C THR A 21 1.16 0.34 -51.40
N GLY A 22 2.39 0.88 -51.47
CA GLY A 22 2.81 1.75 -52.57
C GLY A 22 2.05 3.08 -52.65
N THR A 23 1.26 3.42 -51.62
CA THR A 23 0.49 4.67 -51.54
C THR A 23 0.98 5.57 -50.41
N THR A 24 0.40 6.75 -50.26
CA THR A 24 0.69 7.64 -49.13
C THR A 24 0.09 7.19 -47.80
N TYR A 25 -0.56 6.02 -47.75
CA TYR A 25 -1.26 5.48 -46.58
C TYR A 25 -0.80 4.05 -46.27
N ASP A 26 -0.80 3.68 -44.99
CA ASP A 26 -0.56 2.30 -44.54
C ASP A 26 -1.75 1.38 -44.86
N SER A 27 -1.63 0.09 -44.55
CA SER A 27 -2.68 -0.90 -44.77
C SER A 27 -3.97 -0.62 -43.97
N ARG A 28 -3.87 0.21 -42.92
CA ARG A 28 -4.99 0.64 -42.07
C ARG A 28 -5.52 2.02 -42.48
N GLY A 29 -5.01 2.60 -43.56
CA GLY A 29 -5.49 3.85 -44.12
C GLY A 29 -4.92 5.12 -43.47
N PHE A 30 -3.87 5.02 -42.64
CA PHE A 30 -3.22 6.17 -42.01
C PHE A 30 -2.02 6.67 -42.83
N ASP A 31 -1.86 7.99 -42.94
CA ASP A 31 -0.69 8.58 -43.58
C ASP A 31 0.55 8.58 -42.66
N LYS A 32 1.66 9.12 -43.17
CA LYS A 32 2.90 9.27 -42.39
C LYS A 32 2.71 10.06 -41.08
N ASN A 33 1.79 11.04 -41.07
CA ASN A 33 1.46 11.88 -39.92
C ASN A 33 0.45 11.21 -38.97
N GLY A 34 -0.07 10.03 -39.32
CA GLY A 34 -1.09 9.32 -38.55
C GLY A 34 -2.50 9.84 -38.77
N ILE A 35 -2.78 10.49 -39.90
CA ILE A 35 -4.12 10.93 -40.30
C ILE A 35 -4.77 9.88 -41.19
N HIS A 36 -5.96 9.46 -40.84
CA HIS A 36 -6.71 8.44 -41.57
C HIS A 36 -7.40 9.02 -42.81
N ASN A 37 -7.32 8.31 -43.93
CA ASN A 37 -7.69 8.79 -45.27
C ASN A 37 -9.18 9.17 -45.39
N LYS A 38 -10.08 8.49 -44.69
CA LYS A 38 -11.54 8.73 -44.74
C LYS A 38 -12.01 9.75 -43.71
N THR A 39 -11.53 9.64 -42.47
CA THR A 39 -11.98 10.49 -41.36
C THR A 39 -11.26 11.83 -41.34
N LYS A 40 -10.10 11.95 -42.00
CA LYS A 40 -9.22 13.13 -41.94
C LYS A 40 -8.79 13.51 -40.52
N HIS A 41 -8.82 12.53 -39.61
CA HIS A 41 -8.46 12.67 -38.21
C HIS A 41 -7.44 11.60 -37.81
N LYS A 42 -6.92 11.69 -36.58
CA LYS A 42 -5.94 10.72 -36.03
C LYS A 42 -6.52 9.33 -35.74
N TYR A 43 -7.83 9.16 -35.92
CA TYR A 43 -8.56 7.94 -35.62
C TYR A 43 -9.26 7.44 -36.89
N ASP A 44 -9.35 6.13 -37.05
CA ASP A 44 -10.09 5.49 -38.12
C ASP A 44 -11.62 5.61 -37.92
N LEU A 45 -12.39 4.95 -38.78
CA LEU A 45 -13.86 4.95 -38.70
C LEU A 45 -14.39 4.27 -37.43
N GLU A 46 -13.59 3.43 -36.81
CA GLU A 46 -13.94 2.68 -35.59
C GLU A 46 -13.45 3.40 -34.32
N GLY A 47 -12.79 4.55 -34.47
CA GLY A 47 -12.33 5.38 -33.36
C GLY A 47 -10.94 5.01 -32.82
N TYR A 48 -10.17 4.17 -33.52
CA TYR A 48 -8.84 3.75 -33.11
C TYR A 48 -7.76 4.50 -33.88
N ASN A 49 -6.67 4.84 -33.20
CA ASN A 49 -5.52 5.52 -33.81
C ASN A 49 -4.64 4.54 -34.61
N ARG A 50 -3.59 5.06 -35.24
CA ARG A 50 -2.62 4.23 -35.97
C ARG A 50 -1.89 3.22 -35.08
N ASP A 51 -1.82 3.39 -33.77
CA ASP A 51 -1.23 2.39 -32.87
C ASP A 51 -2.28 1.35 -32.41
N GLY A 52 -3.55 1.50 -32.80
CA GLY A 52 -4.64 0.57 -32.50
C GLY A 52 -5.42 0.88 -31.23
N PHE A 53 -5.24 2.07 -30.65
CA PHE A 53 -5.88 2.50 -29.40
C PHE A 53 -6.96 3.56 -29.63
N ASP A 54 -8.05 3.47 -28.89
CA ASP A 54 -9.13 4.45 -28.89
C ASP A 54 -8.70 5.77 -28.23
N ILE A 55 -9.61 6.75 -28.21
CA ILE A 55 -9.38 8.04 -27.54
C ILE A 55 -9.15 7.91 -26.02
N SER A 56 -9.63 6.81 -25.42
CA SER A 56 -9.47 6.51 -24.01
C SER A 56 -8.17 5.74 -23.72
N GLY A 57 -7.41 5.37 -24.76
CA GLY A 57 -6.15 4.64 -24.66
C GLY A 57 -6.29 3.12 -24.57
N PHE A 58 -7.43 2.55 -24.95
CA PHE A 58 -7.68 1.11 -24.98
C PHE A 58 -7.61 0.55 -26.39
N ASP A 59 -7.02 -0.62 -26.54
CA ASP A 59 -6.97 -1.34 -27.80
C ASP A 59 -8.37 -1.85 -28.23
N ARG A 60 -8.44 -2.49 -29.39
CA ARG A 60 -9.68 -3.06 -29.92
C ARG A 60 -10.29 -4.17 -29.06
N GLU A 61 -9.49 -4.77 -28.19
CA GLU A 61 -9.93 -5.78 -27.22
C GLU A 61 -10.36 -5.14 -25.89
N GLY A 62 -10.19 -3.81 -25.73
CA GLY A 62 -10.56 -3.06 -24.55
C GLY A 62 -9.47 -2.98 -23.48
N PHE A 63 -8.20 -3.24 -23.81
CA PHE A 63 -7.06 -3.21 -22.89
C PHE A 63 -6.14 -2.01 -23.15
N ASP A 64 -5.64 -1.40 -22.08
CA ASP A 64 -4.71 -0.28 -22.14
C ASP A 64 -3.32 -0.72 -22.64
N LEU A 65 -2.41 0.24 -22.77
CA LEU A 65 -1.02 -0.02 -23.18
C LEU A 65 -0.26 -0.97 -22.24
N LEU A 66 -0.73 -1.13 -20.99
CA LEU A 66 -0.20 -2.01 -19.97
C LEU A 66 -0.90 -3.39 -19.97
N GLY A 67 -1.88 -3.60 -20.85
CA GLY A 67 -2.64 -4.83 -20.99
C GLY A 67 -3.78 -4.98 -19.97
N PHE A 68 -4.27 -3.90 -19.38
CA PHE A 68 -5.38 -3.90 -18.41
C PHE A 68 -6.64 -3.26 -18.99
N ASP A 69 -7.79 -3.86 -18.72
CA ASP A 69 -9.09 -3.33 -19.11
C ASP A 69 -9.47 -2.07 -18.31
N LYS A 70 -10.62 -1.50 -18.62
CA LYS A 70 -11.17 -0.31 -17.92
C LYS A 70 -11.37 -0.52 -16.42
N GLU A 71 -11.50 -1.78 -15.99
CA GLU A 71 -11.67 -2.16 -14.59
C GLU A 71 -10.33 -2.51 -13.90
N GLY A 72 -9.22 -2.48 -14.64
CA GLY A 72 -7.88 -2.74 -14.14
C GLY A 72 -7.52 -4.23 -14.08
N TYR A 73 -8.17 -5.09 -14.87
CA TYR A 73 -7.86 -6.52 -14.99
C TYR A 73 -7.12 -6.80 -16.29
N ASN A 74 -6.12 -7.67 -16.23
CA ASN A 74 -5.36 -8.08 -17.40
C ASN A 74 -6.18 -9.01 -18.31
N ARG A 75 -5.61 -9.39 -19.47
CA ARG A 75 -6.25 -10.33 -20.40
C ARG A 75 -6.56 -11.71 -19.81
N GLU A 76 -5.91 -12.08 -18.71
CA GLU A 76 -6.16 -13.32 -17.96
C GLU A 76 -7.26 -13.16 -16.89
N GLY A 77 -7.81 -11.94 -16.74
CA GLY A 77 -8.86 -11.63 -15.77
C GLY A 77 -8.37 -11.28 -14.36
N TYR A 78 -7.08 -11.00 -14.18
CA TYR A 78 -6.47 -10.67 -12.89
C TYR A 78 -6.02 -9.20 -12.80
N ASN A 79 -6.27 -8.57 -11.67
CA ASN A 79 -5.81 -7.21 -11.39
C ASN A 79 -4.29 -7.17 -11.13
N ARG A 80 -3.76 -5.96 -10.93
CA ARG A 80 -2.34 -5.73 -10.65
C ARG A 80 -1.82 -6.44 -9.38
N ASN A 81 -2.71 -6.75 -8.45
CA ASN A 81 -2.39 -7.47 -7.23
C ASN A 81 -2.58 -8.99 -7.38
N GLY A 82 -2.88 -9.50 -8.57
CA GLY A 82 -3.04 -10.92 -8.85
C GLY A 82 -4.40 -11.50 -8.46
N PHE A 83 -5.43 -10.68 -8.20
CA PHE A 83 -6.78 -11.13 -7.88
C PHE A 83 -7.71 -11.04 -9.08
N ASN A 84 -8.54 -12.06 -9.28
CA ASN A 84 -9.58 -12.03 -10.29
C ASN A 84 -10.77 -11.15 -9.86
N ARG A 85 -11.79 -11.07 -10.72
CA ARG A 85 -13.01 -10.28 -10.49
C ARG A 85 -13.83 -10.77 -9.30
N GLU A 86 -13.70 -12.04 -8.95
CA GLU A 86 -14.31 -12.66 -7.76
C GLU A 86 -13.47 -12.46 -6.48
N GLY A 87 -12.31 -11.79 -6.57
CA GLY A 87 -11.40 -11.54 -5.45
C GLY A 87 -10.55 -12.75 -5.06
N VAL A 88 -10.38 -13.73 -5.96
CA VAL A 88 -9.52 -14.91 -5.77
C VAL A 88 -8.13 -14.63 -6.33
N HIS A 89 -7.10 -14.87 -5.52
CA HIS A 89 -5.71 -14.69 -5.90
C HIS A 89 -5.20 -15.85 -6.76
N LYS A 90 -4.56 -15.53 -7.88
CA LYS A 90 -4.06 -16.51 -8.87
C LYS A 90 -3.16 -17.60 -8.28
N ASP A 91 -2.32 -17.25 -7.30
CA ASP A 91 -1.30 -18.18 -6.78
C ASP A 91 -1.82 -19.04 -5.61
N THR A 92 -2.76 -18.52 -4.81
CA THR A 92 -3.27 -19.23 -3.62
C THR A 92 -4.60 -19.92 -3.89
N ASN A 93 -5.32 -19.54 -4.95
CA ASN A 93 -6.72 -19.92 -5.20
C ASN A 93 -7.64 -19.62 -4.01
N THR A 94 -7.28 -18.64 -3.18
CA THR A 94 -8.11 -18.16 -2.06
C THR A 94 -8.36 -16.65 -2.17
N LYS A 95 -9.16 -16.10 -1.25
CA LYS A 95 -9.40 -14.65 -1.16
C LYS A 95 -8.18 -13.84 -0.73
N PHE A 96 -7.09 -14.50 -0.33
CA PHE A 96 -5.91 -13.85 0.20
C PHE A 96 -4.69 -14.17 -0.66
N ASN A 97 -3.78 -13.21 -0.80
CA ASN A 97 -2.49 -13.43 -1.41
C ASN A 97 -1.57 -14.27 -0.49
N LEU A 98 -0.35 -14.53 -0.94
CA LEU A 98 0.65 -15.27 -0.16
C LEU A 98 1.05 -14.58 1.15
N GLU A 99 0.83 -13.27 1.26
CA GLU A 99 1.07 -12.48 2.46
C GLU A 99 -0.14 -12.45 3.40
N GLY A 100 -1.26 -13.10 3.05
CA GLY A 100 -2.48 -13.15 3.85
C GLY A 100 -3.40 -11.93 3.73
N TYR A 101 -3.25 -11.10 2.69
CA TYR A 101 -4.09 -9.92 2.44
C TYR A 101 -5.05 -10.15 1.27
N ASP A 102 -6.26 -9.61 1.36
CA ASP A 102 -7.27 -9.65 0.31
C ASP A 102 -7.01 -8.66 -0.83
N CYS A 103 -7.90 -8.63 -1.83
CA CYS A 103 -7.80 -7.71 -2.96
C CYS A 103 -7.91 -6.23 -2.56
N TYR A 104 -8.44 -5.93 -1.36
CA TYR A 104 -8.53 -4.59 -0.78
C TYR A 104 -7.34 -4.26 0.15
N GLY A 105 -6.45 -5.22 0.39
CA GLY A 105 -5.25 -5.07 1.20
C GLY A 105 -5.45 -5.29 2.70
N TYR A 106 -6.49 -6.02 3.11
CA TYR A 106 -6.79 -6.38 4.51
C TYR A 106 -6.58 -7.88 4.76
N ASN A 107 -6.09 -8.23 5.95
CA ASN A 107 -5.97 -9.61 6.37
C ASN A 107 -7.32 -10.20 6.79
N GLU A 108 -7.32 -11.46 7.21
CA GLU A 108 -8.52 -12.17 7.69
C GLU A 108 -9.21 -11.43 8.86
N ASP A 109 -8.42 -10.89 9.79
CA ASP A 109 -8.88 -10.07 10.90
C ASP A 109 -9.30 -8.64 10.50
N GLY A 110 -9.22 -8.28 9.22
CA GLY A 110 -9.65 -6.99 8.70
C GLY A 110 -8.64 -5.85 8.91
N PHE A 111 -7.38 -6.12 9.22
CA PHE A 111 -6.30 -5.15 9.32
C PHE A 111 -5.47 -5.05 8.03
N ASN A 112 -5.14 -3.83 7.64
CA ASN A 112 -4.20 -3.61 6.54
C ASN A 112 -2.74 -3.74 6.99
N LYS A 113 -1.80 -3.63 6.05
CA LYS A 113 -0.34 -3.65 6.31
C LYS A 113 0.14 -2.60 7.33
N LYS A 114 -0.63 -1.54 7.60
CA LYS A 114 -0.31 -0.51 8.60
C LYS A 114 -0.94 -0.80 9.97
N GLY A 115 -1.61 -1.95 10.13
CA GLY A 115 -2.35 -2.32 11.33
C GLY A 115 -3.63 -1.51 11.52
N ILE A 116 -4.22 -0.95 10.47
CA ILE A 116 -5.49 -0.22 10.55
C ILE A 116 -6.63 -1.16 10.17
N HIS A 117 -7.64 -1.27 11.05
CA HIS A 117 -8.82 -2.09 10.85
C HIS A 117 -9.81 -1.45 9.86
N LYS A 118 -10.36 -2.24 8.94
CA LYS A 118 -11.26 -1.81 7.85
C LYS A 118 -12.52 -1.09 8.33
N GLU A 119 -13.05 -1.46 9.49
CA GLU A 119 -14.32 -0.93 10.00
C GLU A 119 -14.13 0.28 10.89
N THR A 120 -13.21 0.19 11.86
CA THR A 120 -13.01 1.26 12.85
C THR A 120 -12.13 2.38 12.28
N GLN A 121 -11.37 2.11 11.22
CA GLN A 121 -10.34 3.01 10.69
C GLN A 121 -9.32 3.42 11.77
N THR A 122 -9.14 2.58 12.79
CA THR A 122 -8.15 2.76 13.86
C THR A 122 -7.21 1.56 13.91
N LYS A 123 -6.25 1.58 14.85
CA LYS A 123 -5.36 0.44 15.11
C LYS A 123 -6.04 -0.75 15.80
N PHE A 124 -7.31 -0.62 16.16
CA PHE A 124 -8.05 -1.60 16.92
C PHE A 124 -9.28 -2.05 16.15
N ASP A 125 -9.65 -3.32 16.27
CA ASP A 125 -10.91 -3.86 15.79
C ASP A 125 -12.10 -3.32 16.64
N PRO A 126 -13.36 -3.64 16.29
CA PRO A 126 -14.53 -3.20 17.06
C PRO A 126 -14.56 -3.77 18.49
N GLU A 127 -13.83 -4.86 18.75
CA GLU A 127 -13.68 -5.46 20.07
C GLU A 127 -12.58 -4.77 20.90
N GLY A 128 -11.78 -3.90 20.29
CA GLY A 128 -10.72 -3.14 20.95
C GLY A 128 -9.34 -3.79 20.91
N TYR A 129 -9.12 -4.82 20.09
CA TYR A 129 -7.83 -5.50 19.93
C TYR A 129 -7.10 -5.03 18.68
N ASN A 130 -5.78 -4.94 18.73
CA ASN A 130 -4.95 -4.57 17.59
C ASN A 130 -4.69 -5.75 16.65
N SER A 131 -3.92 -5.54 15.58
CA SER A 131 -3.54 -6.60 14.63
C SER A 131 -2.68 -7.73 15.24
N GLU A 132 -2.17 -7.55 16.45
CA GLU A 132 -1.45 -8.58 17.22
C GLU A 132 -2.40 -9.30 18.20
N GLY A 133 -3.69 -8.96 18.20
CA GLY A 133 -4.70 -9.53 19.08
C GLY A 133 -4.69 -8.98 20.51
N CYS A 134 -4.04 -7.83 20.77
CA CYS A 134 -3.91 -7.22 22.09
C CYS A 134 -4.72 -5.92 22.23
N ASP A 135 -5.34 -5.71 23.39
CA ASP A 135 -6.07 -4.49 23.72
C ASP A 135 -5.13 -3.30 24.01
N VAL A 136 -5.70 -2.13 24.34
CA VAL A 136 -4.91 -0.93 24.69
C VAL A 136 -4.02 -1.11 25.93
N ARG A 137 -4.39 -2.03 26.83
CA ARG A 137 -3.60 -2.40 28.01
C ARG A 137 -2.64 -3.54 27.75
N GLY A 138 -2.69 -4.14 26.57
CA GLY A 138 -1.83 -5.25 26.18
C GLY A 138 -2.34 -6.63 26.59
N PHE A 139 -3.63 -6.79 26.88
CA PHE A 139 -4.27 -8.09 27.11
C PHE A 139 -4.76 -8.68 25.79
N ASP A 140 -4.52 -9.97 25.59
CA ASP A 140 -5.10 -10.71 24.48
C ASP A 140 -6.60 -11.00 24.71
N ARG A 141 -7.25 -11.60 23.71
CA ARG A 141 -8.67 -12.00 23.79
C ARG A 141 -8.97 -12.99 24.92
N ASN A 142 -7.97 -13.75 25.36
CA ASN A 142 -8.07 -14.70 26.48
C ASN A 142 -7.86 -14.02 27.85
N GLY A 143 -7.45 -12.74 27.87
CA GLY A 143 -7.13 -12.01 29.08
C GLY A 143 -5.70 -12.23 29.59
N ILE A 144 -4.79 -12.72 28.75
CA ILE A 144 -3.36 -12.85 29.05
C ILE A 144 -2.64 -11.59 28.57
N HIS A 145 -1.86 -10.98 29.45
CA HIS A 145 -1.12 -9.76 29.15
C HIS A 145 0.20 -10.06 28.43
N HIS A 146 0.42 -9.44 27.26
CA HIS A 146 1.51 -9.73 26.33
C HIS A 146 2.94 -9.61 26.91
N LEU A 147 3.16 -8.80 27.96
CA LEU A 147 4.48 -8.64 28.58
C LEU A 147 4.70 -9.57 29.77
N THR A 148 3.65 -9.84 30.53
CA THR A 148 3.74 -10.65 31.76
C THR A 148 3.45 -12.12 31.47
N TRP A 149 2.81 -12.42 30.32
CA TRP A 149 2.25 -13.72 29.99
C TRP A 149 1.32 -14.28 31.07
N ASP A 150 0.68 -13.39 31.81
CA ASP A 150 -0.17 -13.67 32.97
C ASP A 150 -1.53 -12.97 32.84
N VAL A 151 -2.47 -13.32 33.72
CA VAL A 151 -3.82 -12.72 33.76
C VAL A 151 -3.86 -11.28 34.30
N PHE A 152 -2.70 -10.71 34.64
CA PHE A 152 -2.56 -9.35 35.17
C PHE A 152 -1.38 -8.60 34.52
N ASP A 153 -1.48 -7.27 34.50
CA ASP A 153 -0.44 -6.35 34.02
C ASP A 153 0.67 -6.11 35.05
N LEU A 154 1.64 -5.25 34.72
CA LEU A 154 2.75 -4.90 35.63
C LEU A 154 2.30 -4.23 36.94
N LEU A 155 1.10 -3.65 36.97
CA LEU A 155 0.51 -3.02 38.15
C LEU A 155 -0.30 -4.03 38.99
N GLY A 156 -0.43 -5.27 38.52
CA GLY A 156 -1.23 -6.31 39.14
C GLY A 156 -2.73 -6.16 38.88
N LEU A 157 -3.10 -5.43 37.82
CA LEU A 157 -4.49 -5.24 37.40
C LEU A 157 -4.88 -6.28 36.35
N ASP A 158 -6.10 -6.79 36.42
CA ASP A 158 -6.69 -7.64 35.37
C ASP A 158 -7.15 -6.81 34.15
N LYS A 159 -7.65 -7.49 33.11
CA LYS A 159 -8.22 -6.85 31.91
C LYS A 159 -9.37 -5.88 32.20
N ASN A 160 -10.07 -6.02 33.32
CA ASN A 160 -11.15 -5.14 33.73
C ASN A 160 -10.65 -3.94 34.56
N GLY A 161 -9.41 -3.98 35.03
CA GLY A 161 -8.81 -2.97 35.91
C GLY A 161 -8.90 -3.29 37.41
N ASN A 162 -9.27 -4.52 37.77
CA ASN A 162 -9.31 -4.97 39.16
C ASN A 162 -7.91 -5.39 39.62
N LYS A 163 -7.51 -4.98 40.82
CA LYS A 163 -6.25 -5.39 41.40
C LYS A 163 -6.34 -6.82 41.92
N ILE A 164 -5.62 -7.74 41.27
CA ILE A 164 -5.59 -9.18 41.60
C ILE A 164 -4.21 -9.67 42.03
N ALA A 165 -3.16 -8.88 41.77
CA ALA A 165 -1.79 -9.18 42.17
C ALA A 165 -1.10 -7.94 42.77
N PRO A 166 -0.04 -8.11 43.60
CA PRO A 166 0.85 -7.00 43.92
C PRO A 166 1.58 -6.52 42.64
N PRO A 167 1.93 -5.23 42.53
CA PRO A 167 2.70 -4.71 41.40
C PRO A 167 4.02 -5.48 41.25
N VAL A 168 4.40 -5.79 40.02
CA VAL A 168 5.65 -6.50 39.76
C VAL A 168 6.81 -5.50 39.86
N GLU A 169 7.47 -5.46 41.01
CA GLU A 169 8.59 -4.55 41.28
C GLU A 169 9.86 -4.89 40.49
N ASP A 170 9.98 -6.13 40.01
CA ASP A 170 11.20 -6.64 39.39
C ASP A 170 10.88 -7.44 38.12
N LEU A 171 11.08 -6.79 36.98
CA LEU A 171 10.90 -7.38 35.64
C LEU A 171 11.77 -8.64 35.43
N SER A 172 12.86 -8.80 36.19
CA SER A 172 13.73 -9.98 36.12
C SER A 172 13.06 -11.26 36.61
N LYS A 173 11.96 -11.15 37.36
CA LYS A 173 11.19 -12.29 37.88
C LYS A 173 10.09 -12.76 36.92
N ILE A 174 9.81 -12.01 35.85
CA ILE A 174 8.73 -12.26 34.88
C ILE A 174 9.13 -13.33 33.85
N VAL A 175 10.42 -13.63 33.72
CA VAL A 175 10.92 -14.64 32.80
C VAL A 175 11.80 -15.59 33.59
N GLY A 176 11.71 -16.90 33.33
CA GLY A 176 12.69 -17.90 33.76
C GLY A 176 14.09 -17.70 33.16
N ALA A 177 14.53 -16.45 32.99
CA ALA A 177 15.88 -16.08 32.64
C ALA A 177 16.68 -15.99 33.93
N GLU A 178 17.44 -17.05 34.25
CA GLU A 178 18.55 -16.91 35.19
C GLU A 178 19.45 -15.78 34.69
N ALA A 179 19.53 -14.69 35.47
CA ALA A 179 20.40 -13.58 35.18
C ALA A 179 21.85 -14.11 35.09
N SER A 180 22.39 -14.21 33.87
CA SER A 180 23.81 -14.47 33.67
C SER A 180 24.58 -13.33 34.34
N LYS A 181 25.22 -13.67 35.46
CA LYS A 181 26.03 -12.75 36.28
C LYS A 181 27.28 -12.34 35.51
N THR A 182 27.13 -11.52 34.49
CA THR A 182 28.25 -10.85 33.85
C THR A 182 28.44 -9.54 34.59
N LYS A 183 29.49 -9.46 35.41
CA LYS A 183 29.91 -8.24 36.13
C LYS A 183 30.13 -7.12 35.12
N ILE A 184 29.15 -6.25 34.94
CA ILE A 184 29.35 -4.98 34.26
C ILE A 184 30.14 -4.08 35.22
N LYS A 185 31.43 -3.90 34.94
CA LYS A 185 32.24 -2.84 35.54
C LYS A 185 31.52 -1.52 35.27
N LYS A 186 31.08 -0.82 36.33
CA LYS A 186 30.57 0.56 36.23
C LYS A 186 31.65 1.42 35.60
N GLN A 187 31.53 1.72 34.30
CA GLN A 187 32.22 2.86 33.74
C GLN A 187 31.43 4.11 34.12
N GLN A 188 32.09 5.00 34.86
CA GLN A 188 31.53 6.25 35.32
C GLN A 188 31.43 7.20 34.12
N ILE A 189 30.25 7.30 33.53
CA ILE A 189 29.99 8.23 32.44
C ILE A 189 29.80 9.62 33.07
N ASN A 190 30.80 10.49 32.95
CA ASN A 190 30.70 11.88 33.36
C ASN A 190 29.81 12.65 32.37
N LEU A 191 28.52 12.72 32.65
CA LEU A 191 27.59 13.60 31.93
C LEU A 191 27.73 15.03 32.47
N LYS A 192 28.14 15.97 31.60
CA LYS A 192 28.13 17.41 31.92
C LYS A 192 26.68 17.87 32.18
N PRO A 193 26.45 18.79 33.14
CA PRO A 193 25.10 19.24 33.47
C PRO A 193 24.47 19.98 32.28
N ILE A 194 23.31 19.50 31.84
CA ILE A 194 22.49 20.15 30.81
C ILE A 194 21.89 21.41 31.44
N LYS A 195 22.18 22.58 30.83
CA LYS A 195 21.61 23.86 31.25
C LYS A 195 20.08 23.80 31.16
N ASN A 196 19.38 24.09 32.26
CA ASN A 196 17.93 24.19 32.34
C ASN A 196 17.37 25.14 31.26
N LYS A 197 16.79 24.60 30.19
CA LYS A 197 15.89 25.37 29.33
C LYS A 197 14.54 25.46 30.04
N LYS A 198 14.10 26.69 30.35
CA LYS A 198 12.78 26.99 30.91
C LYS A 198 11.70 26.35 30.04
N ILE A 199 10.88 25.49 30.64
CA ILE A 199 9.66 24.95 30.04
C ILE A 199 8.68 26.14 29.86
N PRO A 200 8.17 26.42 28.64
CA PRO A 200 7.20 27.49 28.46
C PRO A 200 5.86 27.09 29.09
N LYS A 201 5.33 27.94 29.97
CA LYS A 201 4.00 27.75 30.58
C LYS A 201 2.92 27.98 29.51
N ARG A 202 2.03 27.01 29.31
CA ARG A 202 0.82 27.15 28.48
C ARG A 202 -0.06 28.28 29.04
N LYS A 203 -0.45 29.23 28.18
CA LYS A 203 -1.42 30.28 28.51
C LYS A 203 -2.84 29.70 28.54
N LYS A 204 -3.68 30.16 29.47
CA LYS A 204 -5.10 29.75 29.56
C LYS A 204 -5.88 30.31 28.36
N GLY A 205 -6.84 29.54 27.85
CA GLY A 205 -7.53 29.78 26.57
C GLY A 205 -8.28 31.11 26.41
N GLN A 206 -8.44 31.92 27.45
CA GLN A 206 -9.08 33.24 27.37
C GLN A 206 -8.14 34.37 26.91
N GLU A 207 -6.81 34.18 26.91
CA GLU A 207 -5.85 35.22 26.44
C GLU A 207 -5.66 35.26 24.90
N VAL A 208 -6.29 34.34 24.16
CA VAL A 208 -6.12 34.25 22.69
C VAL A 208 -7.12 35.14 21.94
N ILE A 209 -8.23 35.55 22.58
CA ILE A 209 -9.35 36.21 21.89
C ILE A 209 -9.17 37.74 21.76
N GLU A 210 -8.40 38.40 22.64
CA GLU A 210 -8.14 39.86 22.53
C GLU A 210 -7.07 40.25 21.50
N LYS A 211 -6.52 39.28 20.75
CA LYS A 211 -5.61 39.57 19.62
C LYS A 211 -6.29 39.50 18.25
N PHE A 212 -7.59 39.26 18.21
CA PHE A 212 -8.38 39.14 16.98
C PHE A 212 -9.65 40.00 16.96
N ILE A 213 -9.72 41.04 17.80
CA ILE A 213 -10.67 42.16 17.67
C ILE A 213 -9.86 43.43 17.41
#